data_AF-A0A819SVI6-F1
#
_entry.id   AF-A0A819SVI6-F1
#
_cell.length_a   1.000
_cell.length_b   1.000
_cell.length_c   1.000
_cell.angle_alpha   90.00
_cell.angle_beta   90.00
_cell.angle_gamma   90.00
#
_symmetry.space_group_name_H-M   'P 1'
#
loop_
_entity.id
_entity.type
_entity.pdbx_description
1 polymer ?
#
loop_
_entity_poly.entity_id
_entity_poly.type
_entity_poly.pdbx_seq_one_letter_code
_entity_poly.pdbx_strand_id
1 'polypeptide(L)'
;MEEHFWLKEKGLYANEATRDWQLKDYRDQNDNMHAREAMLTAYEVTKDEIYLERAKSVAKVMTESSKELNYQIWEHYYSDCTPDFEYNKNVRTNSLRPWGIQTGYQTEWAKLLLILDRHDPHDPQP
;
A
#
# COMPACT_ATOMS: atom_id res chain seq x y z
N MET A 1 13.34 -6.53 1.26
CA MET A 1 11.89 -6.43 1.03
C MET A 1 11.38 -7.62 0.22
N GLU A 2 11.94 -7.88 -0.96
CA GLU A 2 11.48 -8.98 -1.83
C GLU A 2 11.50 -10.38 -1.21
N GLU A 3 12.51 -10.71 -0.41
CA GLU A 3 12.64 -12.07 0.16
C GLU A 3 11.67 -12.35 1.32
N HIS A 4 11.44 -11.36 2.18
CA HIS A 4 10.73 -11.57 3.46
C HIS A 4 9.39 -10.84 3.57
N PHE A 5 9.24 -9.70 2.90
CA PHE A 5 8.07 -8.83 3.09
C PHE A 5 7.11 -8.85 1.92
N TRP A 6 7.55 -9.18 0.70
CA TRP A 6 6.66 -9.28 -0.44
C TRP A 6 5.74 -10.51 -0.30
N LEU A 7 4.43 -10.28 -0.15
CA LEU A 7 3.42 -11.32 -0.04
C LEU A 7 2.78 -11.56 -1.40
N LYS A 8 3.39 -12.43 -2.21
CA LYS A 8 2.95 -12.70 -3.59
C LYS A 8 1.46 -13.04 -3.71
N GLU A 9 0.92 -13.82 -2.78
CA GLU A 9 -0.49 -14.23 -2.79
C GLU A 9 -1.45 -13.08 -2.45
N LYS A 10 -0.99 -12.08 -1.70
CA LYS A 10 -1.77 -10.91 -1.32
C LYS A 10 -1.55 -9.72 -2.25
N GLY A 11 -0.44 -9.72 -2.99
CA GLY A 11 -0.11 -8.63 -3.91
C GLY A 11 0.34 -7.34 -3.21
N LEU A 12 0.83 -7.44 -1.97
CA LEU A 12 1.30 -6.31 -1.15
C LEU A 12 2.47 -6.70 -0.24
N TYR A 13 3.03 -5.73 0.48
CA TYR A 13 4.10 -5.94 1.45
C TYR A 13 3.57 -6.06 2.88
N ALA A 14 4.14 -6.99 3.65
CA ALA A 14 4.03 -6.98 5.10
C ALA A 14 4.84 -5.81 5.69
N ASN A 15 4.43 -5.37 6.89
CA ASN A 15 4.95 -4.15 7.52
C ASN A 15 6.08 -4.44 8.51
N GLU A 16 5.93 -5.50 9.31
CA GLU A 16 6.84 -5.80 10.41
C GLU A 16 7.08 -7.29 10.55
N ALA A 17 8.30 -7.63 10.95
CA ALA A 17 8.71 -8.98 11.30
C ALA A 17 9.43 -8.99 12.66
N THR A 18 9.42 -10.12 13.35
CA THR A 18 10.34 -10.38 14.46
C THR A 18 11.77 -10.56 13.94
N ARG A 19 12.74 -10.64 14.84
CA ARG A 19 14.14 -10.94 14.49
C ARG A 19 14.30 -12.26 13.72
N ASP A 20 13.35 -13.18 13.91
CA ASP A 20 13.35 -14.53 13.37
C ASP A 20 12.48 -14.63 12.10
N TRP A 21 12.19 -13.48 11.47
CA TRP A 21 11.38 -13.32 10.26
C TRP A 21 9.92 -13.78 10.38
N GLN A 22 9.36 -13.81 11.60
CA GLN A 22 7.93 -14.02 11.78
C GLN A 22 7.18 -12.72 11.50
N LEU A 23 6.38 -12.69 10.44
CA LEU A 23 5.59 -11.53 10.06
C LEU A 23 4.46 -11.29 11.06
N LYS A 24 4.20 -10.04 11.41
CA LYS A 24 3.06 -9.66 12.25
C LYS A 24 1.76 -9.70 11.45
N ASP A 25 0.64 -9.95 12.13
CA ASP A 25 -0.72 -9.86 11.58
C ASP A 25 -1.26 -8.42 11.60
N TYR A 26 -0.49 -7.51 11.01
CA TYR A 26 -0.87 -6.11 10.83
C TYR A 26 -0.41 -5.66 9.45
N ARG A 27 -1.28 -4.95 8.76
CA ARG A 27 -0.99 -4.32 7.47
C ARG A 27 -1.28 -2.83 7.54
N ASP A 28 -0.51 -2.04 6.81
CA ASP A 28 -0.84 -0.63 6.61
C ASP A 28 -0.61 -0.15 5.18
N GLN A 29 -1.37 0.89 4.84
CA GLN A 29 -1.28 1.54 3.54
C GLN A 29 0.03 2.30 3.39
N ASN A 30 0.58 2.88 4.47
CA ASN A 30 1.66 3.87 4.41
C ASN A 30 2.98 3.24 3.93
N ASP A 31 3.36 2.10 4.52
CA ASP A 31 4.53 1.36 4.09
C ASP A 31 4.33 0.84 2.65
N ASN A 32 3.11 0.44 2.29
CA ASN A 32 2.79 -0.02 0.93
C ASN A 32 2.81 1.13 -0.09
N MET A 33 2.38 2.33 0.29
CA MET A 33 2.44 3.55 -0.51
C MET A 33 3.90 3.91 -0.82
N HIS A 34 4.77 3.93 0.20
CA HIS A 34 6.20 4.18 0.02
C HIS A 34 6.93 3.04 -0.70
N ALA A 35 6.56 1.78 -0.44
CA ALA A 35 7.08 0.65 -1.21
C ALA A 35 6.75 0.82 -2.70
N ARG A 36 5.51 1.18 -3.02
CA ARG A 36 5.07 1.47 -4.39
C ARG A 36 5.85 2.63 -5.01
N GLU A 37 6.04 3.73 -4.29
CA GLU A 37 6.86 4.85 -4.76
C GLU A 37 8.28 4.38 -5.10
N ALA A 38 8.90 3.62 -4.20
CA ALA A 38 10.23 3.05 -4.43
C ALA A 38 10.28 2.09 -5.63
N MET A 39 9.25 1.26 -5.83
CA MET A 39 9.15 0.36 -6.98
C MET A 39 9.04 1.14 -8.30
N LEU A 40 8.25 2.21 -8.35
CA LEU A 40 8.14 3.06 -9.53
C LEU A 40 9.50 3.69 -9.86
N THR A 41 10.22 4.23 -8.86
CA THR A 41 11.56 4.77 -9.06
C THR A 41 12.56 3.69 -9.50
N ALA A 42 12.51 2.50 -8.91
CA ALA A 42 13.38 1.39 -9.29
C ALA A 42 13.13 0.97 -10.74
N TYR A 43 11.87 0.87 -11.16
CA TYR A 43 11.52 0.63 -12.57
C TYR A 43 12.05 1.74 -13.49
N GLU A 44 11.88 3.01 -13.12
CA GLU A 44 12.33 4.13 -13.94
C GLU A 44 13.82 4.08 -14.26
N VAL A 45 14.64 3.65 -13.31
CA VAL A 45 16.10 3.54 -13.44
C VAL A 45 16.55 2.24 -14.08
N THR A 46 15.96 1.11 -13.67
CA THR A 46 16.46 -0.23 -14.05
C THR A 46 15.77 -0.82 -15.28
N LYS A 47 14.53 -0.39 -15.56
CA LYS A 47 13.63 -1.00 -16.54
C LYS A 47 13.31 -2.48 -16.27
N ASP A 48 13.51 -2.95 -15.03
CA ASP A 48 13.08 -4.29 -14.63
C ASP A 48 11.57 -4.28 -14.33
N GLU A 49 10.81 -4.98 -15.17
CA GLU A 49 9.35 -5.08 -15.11
C GLU A 49 8.83 -5.60 -13.77
N ILE A 50 9.64 -6.36 -13.02
CA ILE A 50 9.20 -6.86 -11.72
C ILE A 50 8.76 -5.70 -10.80
N TYR A 51 9.45 -4.56 -10.84
CA TYR A 51 9.13 -3.43 -9.99
C TYR A 51 7.83 -2.74 -10.42
N LEU A 52 7.60 -2.60 -11.73
CA LEU A 52 6.34 -2.05 -12.24
C LEU A 52 5.16 -2.94 -11.85
N GLU A 53 5.30 -4.26 -12.00
CA GLU A 53 4.28 -5.23 -11.59
C GLU A 53 3.99 -5.20 -10.08
N ARG A 54 5.01 -4.99 -9.24
CA ARG A 54 4.82 -4.79 -7.79
C ARG A 54 4.04 -3.51 -7.50
N ALA A 55 4.40 -2.40 -8.15
CA ALA A 55 3.72 -1.12 -7.98
C ALA A 55 2.24 -1.20 -8.40
N LYS A 56 1.94 -1.93 -9.48
CA LYS A 56 0.58 -2.21 -9.96
C LYS A 56 -0.21 -3.04 -8.99
N SER A 57 0.39 -4.14 -8.53
CA SER A 57 -0.26 -5.06 -7.60
C SER A 57 -0.66 -4.37 -6.29
N VAL A 58 0.25 -3.59 -5.70
CA VAL A 58 -0.03 -2.81 -4.48
C VAL A 58 -1.15 -1.81 -4.71
N ALA A 59 -1.12 -1.06 -5.84
CA ALA A 59 -2.18 -0.11 -6.18
C ALA A 59 -3.55 -0.78 -6.31
N LYS A 60 -3.61 -1.94 -6.98
CA LYS A 60 -4.84 -2.70 -7.14
C LYS A 60 -5.42 -3.11 -5.78
N VAL A 61 -4.62 -3.71 -4.91
CA VAL A 61 -5.12 -4.21 -3.63
C VAL A 61 -5.59 -3.06 -2.74
N MET A 62 -4.82 -1.97 -2.62
CA MET A 62 -5.20 -0.83 -1.78
C MET A 62 -6.47 -0.12 -2.29
N THR A 63 -6.63 0.02 -3.61
CA THR A 63 -7.82 0.63 -4.21
C THR A 63 -9.05 -0.29 -4.15
N GLU A 64 -8.87 -1.62 -4.20
CA GLU A 64 -9.94 -2.58 -3.98
C GLU A 64 -10.40 -2.58 -2.52
N SER A 65 -9.47 -2.60 -1.57
CA SER A 65 -9.76 -2.54 -0.13
C SER A 65 -10.42 -1.23 0.32
N SER A 66 -10.36 -0.16 -0.48
CA SER A 66 -10.99 1.13 -0.16
C SER A 66 -12.38 1.33 -0.80
N LYS A 67 -12.89 0.37 -1.58
CA LYS A 67 -14.19 0.49 -2.27
C LYS A 67 -15.34 0.78 -1.31
N GLU A 68 -15.38 0.09 -0.16
CA GLU A 68 -16.41 0.29 0.86
C GLU A 68 -16.32 1.65 1.58
N LEU A 69 -15.18 2.33 1.43
CA LEU A 69 -14.89 3.64 2.00
C LEU A 69 -14.96 4.76 0.95
N ASN A 70 -15.71 4.55 -0.14
CA ASN A 70 -15.81 5.49 -1.26
C ASN A 70 -14.43 5.87 -1.83
N TYR A 71 -13.55 4.87 -1.96
CA TYR A 71 -12.17 5.00 -2.43
C TYR A 71 -11.24 5.84 -1.54
N GLN A 72 -11.66 6.15 -0.31
CA GLN A 72 -10.76 6.74 0.67
C GLN A 72 -9.89 5.63 1.28
N ILE A 73 -8.57 5.76 1.14
CA ILE A 73 -7.61 4.82 1.68
C ILE A 73 -7.59 4.97 3.21
N TRP A 74 -7.84 3.86 3.90
CA TRP A 74 -7.73 3.76 5.35
C TRP A 74 -6.30 3.40 5.74
N GLU A 75 -5.90 3.69 6.99
CA GLU A 75 -4.50 3.47 7.39
C GLU A 75 -4.20 2.00 7.70
N HIS A 76 -5.11 1.31 8.39
CA HIS A 76 -4.79 0.08 9.11
C HIS A 76 -5.63 -1.11 8.64
N TYR A 77 -4.99 -2.24 8.40
CA TYR A 77 -5.65 -3.43 7.87
C TYR A 77 -5.20 -4.70 8.60
N TYR A 78 -6.07 -5.70 8.61
CA TYR A 78 -5.70 -7.06 8.99
C TYR A 78 -4.87 -7.72 7.88
N SER A 79 -4.30 -8.90 8.16
CA SER A 79 -3.49 -9.65 7.20
C SER A 79 -4.26 -10.14 5.96
N ASP A 80 -5.59 -10.12 6.01
CA ASP A 80 -6.48 -10.40 4.89
C ASP A 80 -6.86 -9.15 4.06
N CYS A 81 -6.28 -7.98 4.40
CA CYS A 81 -6.53 -6.69 3.76
C CYS A 81 -7.92 -6.08 4.04
N THR A 82 -8.62 -6.58 5.06
CA THR A 82 -9.83 -5.92 5.57
C THR A 82 -9.46 -4.75 6.49
N PRO A 83 -10.16 -3.60 6.41
CA PRO A 83 -9.87 -2.46 7.26
C PRO A 83 -10.04 -2.78 8.76
N ASP A 84 -9.08 -2.37 9.58
CA ASP A 84 -9.18 -2.38 11.04
C ASP A 84 -9.57 -0.98 11.53
N PHE A 85 -10.86 -0.79 11.81
CA PHE A 85 -11.41 0.48 12.28
C PHE A 85 -11.16 0.76 13.77
N GLU A 86 -10.70 -0.23 14.53
CA GLU A 86 -10.47 -0.08 15.97
C GLU A 86 -8.99 0.16 16.30
N TYR A 87 -8.09 -0.08 15.35
CA TYR A 87 -6.64 0.14 15.52
C TYR A 87 -6.33 1.57 15.96
N ASN A 88 -5.74 1.73 17.15
CA ASN A 88 -5.38 3.04 17.74
C ASN A 88 -6.52 4.07 17.90
N LYS A 89 -7.80 3.69 17.78
CA LYS A 89 -8.95 4.61 17.89
C LYS A 89 -8.93 5.51 19.14
N ASN A 90 -8.46 4.98 20.26
CA ASN A 90 -8.37 5.69 21.54
C ASN A 90 -6.95 6.16 21.88
N VAL A 91 -5.97 5.98 20.99
CA VAL A 91 -4.56 6.31 21.21
C VAL A 91 -4.21 7.59 20.44
N ARG A 92 -4.50 8.74 21.04
CA ARG A 92 -4.31 10.07 20.41
C ARG A 92 -2.86 10.51 20.24
N THR A 93 -1.92 9.85 20.91
CA THR A 93 -0.49 10.26 20.95
C THR A 93 0.37 9.53 19.92
N ASN A 94 -0.16 8.54 19.20
CA ASN A 94 0.61 7.79 18.22
C ASN A 94 0.67 8.53 16.87
N SER A 95 1.66 9.40 16.71
CA SER A 95 1.89 10.14 15.46
C SER A 95 2.37 9.27 14.30
N LEU A 96 2.91 8.08 14.57
CA LEU A 96 3.40 7.17 13.53
C LEU A 96 2.27 6.35 12.90
N ARG A 97 1.20 6.07 13.66
CA ARG A 97 0.04 5.29 13.21
C ARG A 97 -1.26 5.94 13.69
N PRO A 98 -1.60 7.11 13.12
CA PRO A 98 -2.78 7.86 13.53
C PRO A 98 -4.06 7.14 13.09
N TRP A 99 -5.06 7.12 13.97
CA TRP A 99 -6.39 6.63 13.60
C TRP A 99 -7.10 7.62 12.68
N GLY A 100 -7.82 7.09 11.68
CA GLY A 100 -8.60 7.89 10.76
C GLY A 100 -7.91 8.11 9.41
N ILE A 101 -8.64 8.72 8.49
CA ILE A 101 -8.20 8.97 7.13
C ILE A 101 -7.25 10.16 7.12
N GLN A 102 -6.05 9.96 6.57
CA GLN A 102 -5.07 11.02 6.41
C GLN A 102 -5.19 11.63 5.01
N THR A 103 -5.67 12.87 4.93
CA THR A 103 -5.90 13.58 3.65
C THR A 103 -4.62 13.72 2.81
N GLY A 104 -3.47 13.89 3.46
CA GLY A 104 -2.16 13.92 2.78
C GLY A 104 -1.90 12.65 1.97
N TYR A 105 -2.10 11.48 2.57
CA TYR A 105 -1.89 10.20 1.89
C TYR A 105 -2.89 9.98 0.75
N GLN A 106 -4.12 10.49 0.84
CA GLN A 106 -5.06 10.41 -0.29
C GLN A 106 -4.50 11.12 -1.53
N THR A 107 -3.94 12.32 -1.35
CA THR A 107 -3.35 13.09 -2.45
C THR A 107 -2.06 12.44 -2.96
N GLU A 108 -1.29 11.80 -2.09
CA GLU A 108 -0.10 11.07 -2.47
C GLU A 108 -0.42 9.79 -3.26
N TRP A 109 -1.46 9.05 -2.87
CA TRP A 109 -1.98 7.94 -3.66
C TRP A 109 -2.44 8.40 -5.04
N ALA A 110 -3.19 9.50 -5.12
CA ALA A 110 -3.60 10.07 -6.41
C ALA A 110 -2.39 10.41 -7.30
N LYS A 111 -1.38 11.10 -6.74
CA LYS A 111 -0.10 11.37 -7.43
C LYS A 111 0.51 10.07 -7.97
N LEU A 112 0.70 9.08 -7.10
CA LEU A 112 1.37 7.84 -7.47
C LEU A 112 0.54 7.03 -8.49
N LEU A 113 -0.80 7.03 -8.41
CA LEU A 113 -1.69 6.38 -9.39
C LEU A 113 -1.50 6.97 -10.78
N LEU A 114 -1.46 8.31 -10.88
CA LEU A 114 -1.18 8.99 -12.15
C LEU A 114 0.25 8.74 -12.64
N ILE A 115 1.23 8.61 -11.74
CA ILE A 115 2.60 8.24 -12.14
C ILE A 115 2.63 6.85 -12.74
N LEU A 116 1.94 5.87 -12.13
CA LEU A 116 1.84 4.52 -12.66
C LEU A 116 1.14 4.50 -14.03
N ASP A 117 0.06 5.25 -14.19
CA ASP A 117 -0.66 5.34 -15.47
C ASP A 117 0.22 5.84 -16.63
N ARG A 118 1.22 6.70 -16.36
CA ARG A 118 2.20 7.09 -17.40
C ARG A 118 3.08 5.95 -17.89
N HIS A 119 3.30 4.94 -17.04
CA HIS A 119 4.16 3.78 -17.35
C HIS A 119 3.35 2.59 -17.85
N ASP A 120 2.13 2.41 -17.35
CA ASP A 120 1.17 1.36 -17.73
C ASP A 120 -0.23 1.97 -17.85
N PRO A 121 -0.54 2.63 -18.98
CA PRO A 121 -1.80 3.34 -19.15
C PRO A 121 -2.98 2.39 -19.06
N HIS A 122 -3.91 2.67 -18.15
CA HIS A 122 -5.17 1.97 -18.13
C HIS A 122 -6.12 2.66 -19.09
N ASP A 123 -6.43 2.03 -20.22
CA ASP A 123 -7.42 2.56 -21.16
C ASP A 123 -8.78 2.62 -20.42
N PRO A 124 -9.33 3.80 -20.11
CA PRO A 124 -10.60 3.87 -19.42
C PRO A 124 -11.65 3.25 -20.34
N GLN A 125 -12.18 2.09 -19.94
CA GLN A 125 -13.31 1.51 -20.65
C GLN A 125 -14.45 2.54 -20.65
N PRO A 126 -15.05 2.83 -21.82
CA PRO A 126 -16.06 3.87 -21.98
C PRO A 126 -17.33 3.62 -21.16
#